data_AF-A0A1Y4DYM0-F1
#
_entry.id   AF-A0A1Y4DYM0-F1
#
_cell.length_a   1.000
_cell.length_b   1.000
_cell.length_c   1.000
_cell.angle_alpha   90.00
_cell.angle_beta   90.00
_cell.angle_gamma   90.00
#
_symmetry.space_group_name_H-M   'P 1'
#
loop_
_entity.id
_entity.type
_entity.pdbx_description
1 polymer ?
#
loop_
_entity_poly.entity_id
_entity_poly.type
_entity_poly.pdbx_seq_one_letter_code
_entity_poly.pdbx_strand_id
1 'polypeptide(L)'
;MDIEKMYERGDVEQLVRSVLLLENEDDVRAFLTDLCTPREICDFAQRLQVARYLDEGEPYVEVQARTGASSTTVSRVSKALNGAHGGYRRILIKLEDQEREHR
;
A
#
# COMPACT_ATOMS: atom_id res chain seq x y z
N MET A 1 -16.60 -4.54 -12.07
CA MET A 1 -15.42 -4.28 -12.92
C MET A 1 -14.46 -5.41 -12.65
N ASP A 2 -14.09 -6.15 -13.69
CA ASP A 2 -13.11 -7.23 -13.59
C ASP A 2 -11.73 -6.59 -13.44
N ILE A 3 -11.07 -6.84 -12.30
CA ILE A 3 -9.77 -6.21 -11.97
C ILE A 3 -8.71 -6.61 -13.00
N GLU A 4 -8.75 -7.85 -13.50
CA GLU A 4 -7.79 -8.33 -14.49
C GLU A 4 -7.94 -7.55 -15.80
N LYS A 5 -9.19 -7.35 -16.26
CA LYS A 5 -9.47 -6.54 -17.47
C LYS A 5 -9.08 -5.07 -17.33
N MET A 6 -9.02 -4.55 -16.11
CA MET A 6 -8.54 -3.17 -15.90
C MET A 6 -7.05 -3.06 -16.25
N TYR A 7 -6.24 -4.06 -15.90
CA TYR A 7 -4.81 -4.08 -16.18
C TYR A 7 -4.46 -4.35 -17.66
N GLU A 8 -5.41 -4.82 -18.45
CA GLU A 8 -5.26 -4.97 -19.92
C GLU A 8 -5.35 -3.64 -20.67
N ARG A 9 -5.80 -2.55 -20.04
CA ARG A 9 -5.85 -1.24 -20.68
C ARG A 9 -4.44 -0.68 -20.83
N GLY A 10 -4.09 -0.21 -22.03
CA GLY A 10 -2.74 0.29 -22.33
C GLY A 10 -2.28 1.45 -21.42
N ASP A 11 -3.19 2.31 -20.96
CA ASP A 11 -2.87 3.39 -20.02
C ASP A 11 -2.56 2.87 -18.60
N VAL A 12 -3.30 1.86 -18.13
CA VAL A 12 -3.04 1.21 -16.84
C VAL A 12 -1.77 0.37 -16.89
N GLU A 13 -1.54 -0.37 -17.98
CA GLU A 13 -0.31 -1.11 -18.20
C GLU A 13 0.91 -0.19 -18.22
N GLN A 14 0.81 0.96 -18.90
CA GLN A 14 1.87 1.97 -18.91
C GLN A 14 2.19 2.46 -17.50
N LEU A 15 1.18 2.76 -16.67
CA LEU A 15 1.40 3.16 -15.28
C LEU A 15 2.12 2.08 -14.47
N VAL A 16 1.73 0.81 -14.60
CA VAL A 16 2.41 -0.31 -13.91
C VAL A 16 3.87 -0.41 -14.34
N ARG A 17 4.14 -0.31 -15.66
CA ARG A 17 5.52 -0.34 -16.18
C ARG A 17 6.34 0.84 -15.68
N SER A 18 5.76 2.04 -15.57
CA SER A 18 6.45 3.21 -15.02
C SER A 18 6.92 2.99 -13.58
N VAL A 19 6.10 2.34 -12.73
CA VAL A 19 6.48 2.03 -11.34
C VAL A 19 7.68 1.08 -11.29
N LEU A 20 7.82 0.16 -12.25
CA LEU A 20 8.97 -0.77 -12.31
C LEU A 20 10.28 -0.11 -12.73
N LEU A 21 10.24 1.10 -13.30
CA LEU A 21 11.42 1.82 -13.77
C LEU A 21 12.02 2.76 -12.71
N LEU A 22 11.40 2.87 -11.52
CA LEU A 22 11.90 3.71 -10.43
C LEU A 22 13.06 3.01 -9.73
N GLU A 23 14.23 3.66 -9.64
CA GLU A 23 15.46 3.03 -9.18
C GLU A 23 15.79 3.32 -7.72
N ASN A 24 15.35 4.46 -7.18
CA ASN A 24 15.71 4.93 -5.85
C ASN A 24 14.57 5.72 -5.17
N GLU A 25 14.76 6.07 -3.89
CA GLU A 25 13.74 6.81 -3.12
C GLU A 25 13.43 8.20 -3.68
N ASP A 26 14.42 8.90 -4.24
CA ASP A 26 14.22 10.24 -4.78
C ASP A 26 13.33 10.19 -6.03
N ASP A 27 13.54 9.21 -6.91
CA ASP A 27 12.68 8.96 -8.08
C ASP A 27 11.24 8.66 -7.65
N VAL A 28 11.06 7.81 -6.63
CA VAL A 28 9.73 7.47 -6.11
C VAL A 28 9.05 8.69 -5.50
N ARG A 29 9.76 9.51 -4.71
CA ARG A 29 9.22 10.72 -4.09
C ARG A 29 8.79 11.75 -5.15
N ALA A 30 9.62 11.98 -6.17
CA ALA A 30 9.29 12.86 -7.27
C ALA A 30 8.05 12.35 -8.04
N PHE A 31 8.05 11.08 -8.44
CA PHE A 31 6.95 10.49 -9.20
C PHE A 31 5.62 10.51 -8.44
N LEU A 32 5.61 10.19 -7.14
CA LEU A 32 4.41 10.26 -6.32
C LEU A 32 3.91 11.70 -6.15
N THR A 33 4.81 12.68 -6.04
CA THR A 33 4.46 14.10 -5.91
C THR A 33 3.80 14.64 -7.18
N ASP A 34 4.24 14.20 -8.36
CA ASP A 34 3.64 14.58 -9.63
C ASP A 34 2.31 13.85 -9.90
N LEU A 35 2.22 12.57 -9.53
CA LEU A 35 1.06 11.72 -9.83
C LEU A 35 -0.12 11.94 -8.86
N CYS A 36 0.18 12.26 -7.60
CA CYS A 36 -0.79 12.28 -6.52
C CYS A 36 -0.82 13.63 -5.81
N THR A 37 -1.99 13.99 -5.33
CA THR A 37 -2.11 15.07 -4.36
C THR A 37 -1.48 14.68 -3.02
N PRO A 38 -1.03 15.64 -2.20
CA PRO A 38 -0.49 15.35 -0.86
C PRO A 38 -1.46 14.53 0.01
N ARG A 39 -2.77 14.76 -0.14
CA ARG A 39 -3.80 14.01 0.59
C ARG A 39 -3.84 12.54 0.16
N GLU A 40 -3.75 12.25 -1.14
CA GLU A 40 -3.73 10.87 -1.65
C GLU A 40 -2.50 10.11 -1.18
N ILE A 41 -1.33 10.76 -1.15
CA ILE A 41 -0.10 10.16 -0.59
C ILE A 41 -0.30 9.80 0.88
N CYS A 42 -0.84 10.73 1.69
CA CYS A 42 -1.15 10.46 3.10
C CYS A 42 -2.18 9.32 3.25
N ASP A 43 -3.21 9.26 2.42
CA ASP A 43 -4.21 8.20 2.45
C ASP A 43 -3.59 6.83 2.10
N PHE A 44 -2.68 6.76 1.12
CA PHE A 44 -1.97 5.52 0.79
C PHE A 44 -1.03 5.09 1.91
N ALA A 45 -0.30 6.04 2.50
CA ALA A 45 0.56 5.77 3.66
C ALA A 45 -0.24 5.25 4.86
N GLN A 46 -1.39 5.88 5.17
CA GLN A 46 -2.28 5.42 6.25
C GLN A 46 -2.76 3.99 5.98
N ARG A 47 -3.15 3.66 4.75
CA ARG A 47 -3.58 2.29 4.39
C ARG A 47 -2.47 1.26 4.55
N LEU A 48 -1.23 1.61 4.19
CA LEU A 48 -0.08 0.73 4.38
C LEU A 48 0.19 0.49 5.88
N GLN A 49 0.13 1.53 6.71
CA GLN A 49 0.26 1.41 8.16
C GLN A 49 -0.85 0.56 8.78
N VAL A 50 -2.10 0.76 8.37
CA VAL A 50 -3.23 -0.07 8.79
C VAL A 50 -2.97 -1.54 8.43
N ALA A 51 -2.51 -1.82 7.21
CA ALA A 51 -2.20 -3.18 6.79
C ALA A 51 -1.11 -3.81 7.66
N ARG A 52 -0.05 -3.05 7.99
CA ARG A 52 1.03 -3.51 8.87
C ARG A 52 0.52 -3.88 10.27
N TYR A 53 -0.20 -2.97 10.95
CA TYR A 53 -0.69 -3.26 12.31
C TYR A 53 -1.70 -4.41 12.36
N LEU A 54 -2.54 -4.53 11.33
CA LEU A 54 -3.43 -5.68 11.23
C LEU A 54 -2.65 -7.00 11.02
N ASP A 55 -1.54 -6.95 10.29
CA ASP A 55 -0.67 -8.12 10.08
C ASP A 55 0.04 -8.52 11.37
N GLU A 56 0.45 -7.54 12.17
CA GLU A 56 1.00 -7.72 13.52
C GLU A 56 -0.04 -8.24 14.54
N GLY A 57 -1.30 -8.40 14.13
CA GLY A 57 -2.38 -8.97 14.95
C GLY A 57 -3.12 -7.96 15.83
N GLU A 58 -2.96 -6.67 15.57
CA GLU A 58 -3.58 -5.63 16.41
C GLU A 58 -5.11 -5.57 16.23
N PRO A 59 -5.88 -5.37 17.32
CA PRO A 59 -7.32 -5.18 17.24
C PRO A 59 -7.70 -3.92 16.46
N TYR A 60 -8.83 -3.97 15.74
CA TYR A 60 -9.27 -2.84 14.89
C TYR A 60 -9.43 -1.51 15.64
N VAL A 61 -9.79 -1.55 16.93
CA VAL A 61 -9.93 -0.33 17.74
C VAL A 61 -8.57 0.34 17.94
N GLU A 62 -7.53 -0.45 18.19
CA GLU A 62 -6.17 0.06 18.37
C GLU A 62 -5.60 0.58 17.05
N VAL A 63 -5.82 -0.16 15.97
CA VAL A 63 -5.40 0.26 14.63
C VAL A 63 -6.03 1.61 14.26
N GLN A 64 -7.31 1.82 14.53
CA GLN A 64 -7.98 3.11 14.30
C GLN A 64 -7.36 4.22 15.16
N ALA A 65 -7.12 3.96 16.44
CA ALA A 65 -6.55 4.94 17.37
C ALA A 65 -5.14 5.38 16.92
N ARG A 66 -4.29 4.44 16.50
CA ARG A 66 -2.91 4.70 16.11
C ARG A 66 -2.76 5.32 14.73
N THR A 67 -3.60 4.94 13.78
CA THR A 67 -3.49 5.40 12.38
C THR A 67 -4.39 6.59 12.07
N GLY A 68 -5.40 6.86 12.90
CA GLY A 68 -6.46 7.83 12.60
C GLY A 68 -7.41 7.37 11.48
N ALA A 69 -7.32 6.11 11.04
CA ALA A 69 -8.17 5.58 9.99
C ALA A 69 -9.60 5.35 10.51
N SER A 70 -10.60 5.54 9.63
CA SER A 70 -11.98 5.20 9.95
C SER A 70 -12.20 3.68 10.03
N SER A 71 -13.24 3.24 10.74
CA SER A 71 -13.66 1.83 10.79
C SER A 71 -13.88 1.24 9.39
N THR A 72 -14.45 2.04 8.48
CA THR A 72 -14.64 1.69 7.06
C THR A 72 -13.30 1.46 6.36
N THR A 73 -12.32 2.34 6.59
CA THR A 73 -10.96 2.20 6.02
C THR A 73 -10.29 0.94 6.53
N VAL A 74 -10.29 0.71 7.84
CA VAL A 74 -9.68 -0.48 8.45
C VAL A 74 -10.31 -1.76 7.93
N SER A 75 -11.64 -1.81 7.81
CA SER A 75 -12.35 -2.96 7.25
C SER A 75 -11.97 -3.25 5.79
N ARG A 76 -11.87 -2.21 4.95
CA ARG A 76 -11.45 -2.37 3.54
C ARG A 76 -10.00 -2.86 3.43
N VAL A 77 -9.09 -2.30 4.22
CA VAL A 77 -7.68 -2.71 4.22
C VAL A 77 -7.55 -4.15 4.71
N SER A 78 -8.24 -4.53 5.79
CA SER A 78 -8.26 -5.92 6.29
C SER A 78 -8.73 -6.90 5.21
N LYS A 79 -9.81 -6.55 4.48
CA LYS A 79 -10.31 -7.37 3.37
C LYS A 79 -9.28 -7.50 2.25
N ALA A 80 -8.57 -6.43 1.92
CA ALA A 80 -7.52 -6.45 0.89
C ALA A 80 -6.26 -7.22 1.35
N LEU A 81 -5.85 -7.08 2.60
CA LEU A 81 -4.72 -7.79 3.22
C LEU A 81 -4.93 -9.30 3.21
N ASN A 82 -6.17 -9.74 3.44
CA ASN A 82 -6.57 -11.15 3.43
C ASN A 82 -7.19 -11.61 2.10
N GLY A 83 -7.11 -10.75 1.06
CA GLY A 83 -7.68 -11.01 -0.25
C GLY A 83 -6.73 -11.78 -1.19
N ALA A 84 -7.26 -12.20 -2.35
CA ALA A 84 -6.55 -13.07 -3.29
C ALA A 84 -5.32 -12.44 -3.97
N HIS A 85 -5.23 -11.09 -4.04
CA HIS A 85 -4.14 -10.43 -4.77
C HIS A 85 -2.79 -10.43 -4.04
N GLY A 86 -2.79 -10.53 -2.71
CA GLY A 86 -1.57 -10.70 -1.88
C GLY A 86 -0.58 -9.53 -1.89
N GLY A 87 -0.93 -8.36 -2.45
CA GLY A 87 -0.03 -7.22 -2.60
C GLY A 87 0.56 -6.72 -1.28
N TYR A 88 -0.28 -6.52 -0.26
CA TYR A 88 0.17 -6.09 1.08
C TYR A 88 1.13 -7.11 1.70
N ARG A 89 0.78 -8.40 1.71
CA ARG A 89 1.62 -9.45 2.30
C ARG A 89 3.02 -9.47 1.69
N ARG A 90 3.12 -9.39 0.36
CA ARG A 90 4.42 -9.38 -0.33
C ARG A 90 5.30 -8.20 0.07
N ILE A 91 4.73 -6.99 0.20
CA ILE A 91 5.53 -5.82 0.57
C ILE A 91 5.88 -5.80 2.05
N LEU A 92 4.97 -6.22 2.94
CA LEU A 92 5.21 -6.27 4.38
C LEU A 92 6.37 -7.23 4.71
N ILE A 93 6.39 -8.43 4.10
CA ILE A 93 7.50 -9.39 4.26
C ILE A 93 8.84 -8.75 3.87
N LYS A 94 8.90 -8.07 2.71
CA LYS A 94 10.13 -7.40 2.24
C LYS A 94 10.58 -6.28 3.18
N LEU A 95 9.64 -5.51 3.73
CA LEU A 95 9.95 -4.45 4.68
C LEU A 95 10.55 -5.04 5.97
N GLU A 96 9.97 -6.11 6.50
CA GLU A 96 10.51 -6.79 7.67
C GLU A 96 11.90 -7.37 7.43
N ASP A 97 12.14 -7.96 6.25
CA ASP A 97 13.47 -8.50 5.87
C ASP A 97 14.51 -7.38 5.88
N GLN A 98 14.20 -6.23 5.28
CA GLN A 98 15.09 -5.06 5.29
C GLN A 98 15.34 -4.55 6.71
N GLU A 99 14.32 -4.47 7.57
CA GLU A 99 14.51 -4.05 8.96
C GLU A 99 15.34 -5.05 9.79
N ARG A 100 15.33 -6.35 9.43
CA ARG A 100 16.18 -7.37 10.07
C ARG A 100 17.64 -7.26 9.63
N GLU A 101 17.90 -6.98 8.35
CA GLU A 101 19.25 -6.83 7.79
C GLU A 101 19.99 -5.59 8.32
N HIS A 102 19.26 -4.55 8.72
CA HIS A 102 19.81 -3.30 9.23
C HIS A 102 19.91 -3.24 10.78
N ARG A 103 19.57 -4.33 11.49
CA ARG A 103 19.71 -4.47 12.95
C ARG A 103 20.96 -5.26 13.32
#